data_AF-A0A6C0HUB7-F1
#
_entry.id   AF-A0A6C0HUB7-F1
#
_cell.length_a   1.000
_cell.length_b   1.000
_cell.length_c   1.000
_cell.angle_alpha   90.00
_cell.angle_beta   90.00
_cell.angle_gamma   90.00
#
_symmetry.space_group_name_H-M   'P 1'
#
loop_
_entity.id
_entity.type
_entity.pdbx_description
1 polymer ?
#
loop_
_entity_poly.entity_id
_entity_poly.type
_entity_poly.pdbx_seq_one_letter_code
_entity_poly.pdbx_strand_id
1 'polypeptide(L)'
;MKKLKHSKQMLLDAQAFLKNIETNYSKLNKEYAKNILKLLEKISIGEKLDLEMLKAKYLNEEEPVIITNNITIFSNITDNISEEIITSENIIDEDTSSEVTSSEVILEEIILDKITINSINYYYENKDNGRIFDVNSKVVGEYKNKIHNII
;
A
#
# COMPACT_ATOMS: atom_id res chain seq x y z
N MET A 1 29.68 -16.75 -11.26
CA MET A 1 28.65 -17.77 -10.90
C MET A 1 28.15 -17.76 -9.45
N LYS A 2 29.00 -17.72 -8.40
CA LYS A 2 28.51 -17.79 -7.00
C LYS A 2 27.58 -16.64 -6.59
N LYS A 3 27.86 -15.41 -7.03
CA LYS A 3 27.04 -14.22 -6.75
C LYS A 3 25.61 -14.33 -7.30
N LEU A 4 25.44 -14.88 -8.50
CA LEU A 4 24.13 -15.08 -9.14
C LEU A 4 23.25 -16.08 -8.36
N LYS A 5 23.84 -17.18 -7.86
CA LYS A 5 23.11 -18.15 -7.03
C LYS A 5 22.63 -17.52 -5.72
N HIS A 6 23.45 -16.68 -5.10
CA HIS A 6 23.09 -16.00 -3.87
C HIS A 6 21.95 -14.99 -4.08
N SER A 7 22.01 -14.19 -5.14
CA SER A 7 20.93 -13.25 -5.49
C SER A 7 19.60 -13.96 -5.78
N LYS A 8 19.63 -15.10 -6.49
CA LYS A 8 18.42 -15.92 -6.71
C LYS A 8 17.83 -16.43 -5.39
N GLN A 9 18.67 -16.85 -4.44
CA GLN A 9 18.19 -17.28 -3.13
C GLN A 9 17.54 -16.12 -2.36
N MET A 10 18.15 -14.93 -2.36
CA MET A 10 17.57 -13.75 -1.72
C MET A 10 16.20 -13.36 -2.31
N LEU A 11 16.04 -13.49 -3.63
CA LEU A 11 14.76 -13.24 -4.29
C LEU A 11 13.68 -14.23 -3.83
N LEU A 12 14.01 -15.54 -3.77
CA LEU A 12 13.10 -16.56 -3.28
C LEU A 12 12.70 -16.33 -1.82
N ASP A 13 13.66 -15.95 -0.98
CA ASP A 13 13.42 -15.65 0.43
C ASP A 13 12.49 -14.43 0.58
N ALA A 14 12.69 -13.38 -0.23
CA ALA A 14 11.83 -12.20 -0.26
C ALA A 14 10.40 -12.54 -0.72
N GLN A 15 10.25 -13.37 -1.76
CA GLN A 15 8.94 -13.83 -2.23
C GLN A 15 8.21 -14.65 -1.16
N ALA A 16 8.91 -15.56 -0.48
CA ALA A 16 8.34 -16.34 0.62
C ALA A 16 7.91 -15.44 1.79
N PHE A 17 8.70 -14.41 2.10
CA PHE A 17 8.37 -13.43 3.13
C PHE A 17 7.11 -12.62 2.77
N LEU A 18 6.99 -12.14 1.54
CA LEU A 18 5.80 -11.44 1.05
C LEU A 18 4.53 -12.30 1.18
N LYS A 19 4.60 -13.55 0.73
CA LYS A 19 3.48 -14.50 0.88
C LYS A 19 3.06 -14.72 2.33
N ASN A 20 4.03 -14.70 3.25
CA ASN A 20 3.76 -14.81 4.69
C ASN A 20 3.02 -13.57 5.21
N ILE A 21 3.44 -12.37 4.81
CA ILE A 21 2.76 -11.10 5.15
C ILE A 21 1.31 -11.15 4.66
N GLU A 22 1.07 -11.49 3.40
CA GLU A 22 -0.27 -11.57 2.82
C GLU A 22 -1.17 -12.55 3.58
N THR A 23 -0.62 -13.72 3.92
CA THR A 23 -1.33 -14.75 4.68
C THR A 23 -1.72 -14.25 6.07
N ASN A 24 -0.80 -13.58 6.76
CA ASN A 24 -1.05 -13.04 8.10
C ASN A 24 -2.05 -11.87 8.06
N TYR A 25 -1.96 -11.00 7.06
CA TYR A 25 -2.91 -9.92 6.87
C TYR A 25 -4.33 -10.45 6.62
N SER A 26 -4.48 -11.47 5.78
CA SER A 26 -5.77 -12.14 5.56
C SER A 26 -6.35 -12.74 6.84
N LYS A 27 -5.52 -13.40 7.66
CA LYS A 27 -5.94 -13.94 8.96
C LYS A 27 -6.38 -12.84 9.92
N LEU A 28 -5.59 -11.78 10.02
CA LEU A 28 -5.88 -10.63 10.89
C LEU A 28 -7.22 -9.98 10.52
N ASN A 29 -7.47 -9.76 9.22
CA ASN A 29 -8.72 -9.18 8.75
C ASN A 29 -9.93 -10.06 9.10
N LYS A 30 -9.81 -11.39 8.94
CA LYS A 30 -10.88 -12.33 9.33
C LYS A 30 -11.16 -12.29 10.83
N GLU A 31 -10.10 -12.22 11.64
CA GLU A 31 -10.24 -12.13 13.09
C GLU A 31 -10.87 -10.80 13.53
N TYR A 32 -10.44 -9.70 12.93
CA TYR A 32 -10.98 -8.37 13.17
C TYR A 32 -12.49 -8.32 12.85
N ALA A 33 -12.90 -8.79 11.66
CA ALA A 33 -14.31 -8.85 11.28
C ALA A 33 -15.13 -9.70 12.25
N LYS A 34 -14.59 -10.85 12.69
CA LYS A 34 -15.23 -11.71 13.70
C LYS A 34 -15.41 -10.99 15.05
N ASN A 35 -14.41 -10.20 15.46
CA ASN A 35 -14.47 -9.46 16.71
C ASN A 35 -15.47 -8.31 16.66
N ILE A 36 -15.57 -7.59 15.53
CA ILE A 36 -16.62 -6.60 15.30
C ILE A 36 -18.00 -7.26 15.40
N LEU A 37 -18.21 -8.38 14.70
CA LEU A 37 -19.50 -9.07 14.71
C LEU A 37 -19.94 -9.45 16.13
N LYS A 38 -19.03 -10.03 16.93
CA LYS A 38 -19.29 -10.34 18.35
C LYS A 38 -19.66 -9.11 19.17
N LEU A 39 -19.03 -7.96 18.88
CA LEU A 39 -19.33 -6.72 19.58
C LEU A 39 -20.73 -6.22 19.21
N LEU A 40 -21.08 -6.25 17.92
CA LEU A 40 -22.42 -5.87 17.44
C LEU A 40 -23.51 -6.76 18.00
N GLU A 41 -23.28 -8.08 18.11
CA GLU A 41 -24.20 -9.01 18.76
C GLU A 41 -24.45 -8.64 20.22
N LYS A 42 -23.39 -8.34 20.98
CA LYS A 42 -23.51 -7.92 22.38
C LYS A 42 -24.27 -6.61 22.54
N ILE A 43 -24.03 -5.64 21.65
CA ILE A 43 -24.74 -4.35 21.64
C ILE A 43 -26.22 -4.57 21.28
N SER A 44 -26.50 -5.34 20.23
CA SER A 44 -27.85 -5.70 19.80
C SER A 44 -28.67 -6.30 20.95
N ILE A 45 -28.08 -7.25 21.68
CA ILE A 45 -28.73 -7.89 22.84
C ILE A 45 -28.92 -6.87 23.98
N GLY A 46 -27.88 -6.10 24.32
CA GLY A 46 -27.90 -5.16 25.45
C GLY A 46 -28.87 -3.99 25.27
N GLU A 47 -29.00 -3.49 24.03
CA GLU A 47 -29.82 -2.32 23.71
C GLU A 47 -31.13 -2.67 22.99
N LYS A 48 -31.39 -3.97 22.75
CA LYS A 48 -32.55 -4.48 21.98
C LYS A 48 -32.65 -3.85 20.58
N LEU A 49 -31.51 -3.66 19.94
CA LEU A 49 -31.39 -3.13 18.58
C LEU A 49 -31.41 -4.27 17.56
N ASP A 50 -31.89 -3.98 16.36
CA ASP A 50 -31.83 -4.92 15.23
C ASP A 50 -30.37 -5.13 14.79
N LEU A 51 -29.91 -6.38 14.87
CA LEU A 51 -28.57 -6.78 14.48
C LEU A 51 -28.31 -6.56 12.98
N GLU A 52 -29.31 -6.77 12.13
CA GLU A 52 -29.13 -6.61 10.68
C GLU A 52 -28.97 -5.14 10.32
N MET A 53 -29.71 -4.24 10.98
CA MET A 53 -29.49 -2.80 10.88
C MET A 53 -28.07 -2.39 11.35
N LEU A 54 -27.58 -2.96 12.45
CA LEU A 54 -26.23 -2.68 12.96
C LEU A 54 -25.14 -3.20 12.00
N LYS A 55 -25.32 -4.38 11.42
CA LYS A 55 -24.42 -4.90 10.38
C LYS A 55 -24.42 -3.98 9.16
N ALA A 56 -25.57 -3.63 8.63
CA ALA A 56 -25.65 -2.70 7.50
C ALA A 56 -25.00 -1.34 7.81
N LYS A 57 -25.04 -0.86 9.06
CA LYS A 57 -24.43 0.44 9.40
C LYS A 57 -22.91 0.39 9.59
N TYR A 58 -22.38 -0.71 10.15
CA TYR A 58 -21.00 -0.77 10.64
C TYR A 58 -20.12 -1.83 9.96
N LEU A 59 -20.72 -2.76 9.21
CA LEU A 59 -20.04 -3.77 8.40
C LEU A 59 -20.22 -3.52 6.90
N ASN A 60 -20.75 -2.35 6.49
CA ASN A 60 -20.94 -2.00 5.09
C ASN A 60 -19.71 -2.38 4.27
N GLU A 61 -19.94 -3.23 3.28
CA GLU A 61 -18.96 -3.83 2.39
C GLU A 61 -18.34 -2.82 1.39
N GLU A 62 -18.47 -1.52 1.64
CA GLU A 62 -17.66 -0.47 0.97
C GLU A 62 -16.22 -0.56 1.49
N GLU A 63 -15.62 -1.64 1.03
CA GLU A 63 -14.25 -2.12 1.06
C GLU A 63 -13.54 -2.03 2.42
N PRO A 64 -12.88 -3.11 2.90
CA PRO A 64 -11.72 -2.88 3.74
C PRO A 64 -10.87 -1.86 2.99
N VAL A 65 -10.31 -0.85 3.66
CA VAL A 65 -9.23 -0.07 3.08
C VAL A 65 -8.10 -1.07 2.84
N ILE A 66 -8.17 -1.75 1.70
CA ILE A 66 -7.05 -2.47 1.16
C ILE A 66 -6.08 -1.33 0.98
N ILE A 67 -4.95 -1.42 1.65
CA ILE A 67 -3.77 -0.69 1.23
C ILE A 67 -3.34 -1.35 -0.10
N THR A 68 -4.22 -1.30 -1.12
CA THR A 68 -4.01 -1.85 -2.46
C THR A 68 -2.93 -1.07 -3.16
N ASN A 69 -2.74 0.20 -2.80
CA ASN A 69 -1.68 1.02 -3.36
C ASN A 69 -0.28 0.49 -3.04
N ASN A 70 -0.10 -0.43 -2.08
CA ASN A 70 1.17 -1.13 -1.89
C ASN A 70 1.11 -2.62 -2.27
N ILE A 71 -0.02 -3.33 -2.13
CA ILE A 71 -0.09 -4.77 -2.45
C ILE A 71 -0.14 -5.04 -3.96
N THR A 72 -0.85 -4.23 -4.75
CA THR A 72 -0.93 -4.40 -6.21
C THR A 72 0.38 -4.04 -6.92
N ILE A 73 1.27 -3.29 -6.25
CA ILE A 73 2.63 -3.07 -6.73
C ILE A 73 3.44 -4.39 -6.68
N PHE A 74 3.23 -5.22 -5.65
CA PHE A 74 4.04 -6.44 -5.48
C PHE A 74 3.72 -7.56 -6.47
N SER A 75 2.45 -7.75 -6.88
CA SER A 75 2.11 -8.74 -7.91
C SER A 75 2.72 -8.40 -9.27
N ASN A 76 2.74 -7.11 -9.63
CA ASN A 76 3.30 -6.65 -10.90
C ASN A 76 4.84 -6.67 -10.92
N ILE A 77 5.49 -6.63 -9.76
CA ILE A 77 6.95 -6.79 -9.65
C ILE A 77 7.35 -8.27 -9.84
N THR A 78 6.59 -9.22 -9.28
CA THR A 78 6.95 -10.64 -9.38
C THR A 78 6.83 -11.19 -10.81
N ASP A 79 5.87 -10.70 -11.58
CA ASP A 79 5.65 -11.14 -12.95
C ASP A 79 6.69 -10.54 -13.92
N ASN A 80 7.11 -9.29 -13.70
CA ASN A 80 8.13 -8.64 -14.54
C ASN A 80 9.57 -9.13 -14.24
N ILE A 81 9.90 -9.44 -12.97
CA ILE A 81 11.24 -9.94 -12.62
C ILE A 81 11.46 -11.38 -13.12
N SER A 82 10.39 -12.18 -13.22
CA SER A 82 10.50 -13.57 -13.67
C SER A 82 10.78 -13.70 -15.17
N GLU A 83 10.35 -12.75 -16.01
CA GLU A 83 10.64 -12.77 -17.46
C GLU A 83 12.02 -12.21 -17.84
N GLU A 84 12.51 -11.19 -17.13
CA GLU A 84 13.78 -10.50 -17.46
C GLU A 84 15.03 -11.33 -17.08
N ILE A 85 14.92 -12.20 -16.06
CA ILE A 85 16.02 -13.07 -15.61
C ILE A 85 16.17 -14.32 -16.50
N ILE A 86 15.11 -14.73 -17.22
CA ILE A 86 15.14 -15.92 -18.08
C ILE A 86 15.70 -15.58 -19.48
N THR A 87 15.58 -14.32 -19.92
CA THR A 87 16.00 -13.89 -21.27
C THR A 87 17.47 -13.51 -21.39
N SER A 88 18.22 -13.42 -20.28
CA SER A 88 19.64 -13.02 -20.25
C SER A 88 20.64 -14.18 -20.46
N GLU A 89 20.22 -15.29 -21.07
CA GLU A 89 21.09 -16.47 -21.35
C GLU A 89 22.03 -16.33 -22.57
N ASN A 90 22.12 -15.18 -23.24
CA ASN A 90 23.02 -15.05 -24.40
C ASN A 90 23.54 -13.63 -24.61
N ILE A 91 24.52 -13.17 -23.83
CA ILE A 91 25.48 -12.17 -24.31
C ILE A 91 26.88 -12.59 -23.87
N ILE A 92 27.68 -12.91 -24.90
CA ILE A 92 29.11 -13.20 -24.86
C ILE A 92 29.87 -11.93 -24.47
N ASP A 93 30.98 -12.14 -23.78
CA ASP A 93 32.01 -11.19 -23.36
C ASP A 93 32.17 -9.95 -24.25
N GLU A 94 32.10 -8.75 -23.67
CA GLU A 94 33.14 -7.74 -23.90
C GLU A 94 33.11 -6.63 -22.83
N ASP A 95 34.32 -6.29 -22.39
CA ASP A 95 34.68 -5.22 -21.47
C ASP A 95 33.92 -3.91 -21.73
N THR A 96 33.28 -3.36 -20.69
CA THR A 96 33.26 -1.90 -20.49
C THR A 96 32.95 -1.58 -19.04
N SER A 97 34.01 -1.13 -18.36
CA SER A 97 33.96 -0.37 -17.12
C SER A 97 32.97 0.78 -17.24
N SER A 98 31.95 0.79 -16.40
CA SER A 98 31.16 1.99 -16.09
C SER A 98 30.67 1.89 -14.66
N GLU A 99 31.23 2.76 -13.81
CA GLU A 99 30.78 3.00 -12.44
C GLU A 99 29.28 3.30 -12.42
N VAL A 100 28.50 2.42 -11.80
CA VAL A 100 27.14 2.75 -11.37
C VAL A 100 27.21 3.08 -9.90
N THR A 101 27.26 4.38 -9.62
CA THR A 101 27.14 4.95 -8.28
C THR A 101 25.82 4.48 -7.67
N SER A 102 25.94 3.69 -6.60
CA SER A 102 24.88 3.28 -5.70
C SER A 102 24.17 4.52 -5.15
N SER A 103 23.11 4.96 -5.84
CA SER A 103 22.19 5.95 -5.33
C SER A 103 21.28 5.24 -4.35
N GLU A 104 21.57 5.45 -3.07
CA GLU A 104 20.74 5.03 -1.96
C GLU A 104 19.37 5.71 -2.12
N VAL A 105 18.37 4.96 -2.57
CA VAL A 105 16.98 5.43 -2.67
C VAL A 105 16.45 5.52 -1.25
N ILE A 106 16.63 6.69 -0.63
CA ILE A 106 16.01 7.02 0.65
C ILE A 106 14.53 7.26 0.34
N LEU A 107 13.71 6.23 0.50
CA LEU A 107 12.26 6.32 0.51
C LEU A 107 11.86 7.03 1.82
N GLU A 108 11.84 8.36 1.80
CA GLU A 108 11.23 9.12 2.88
C GLU A 108 9.71 8.87 2.85
N GLU A 109 9.20 8.21 3.89
CA GLU A 109 7.77 8.04 4.12
C GLU A 109 7.14 9.42 4.39
N ILE A 110 6.54 10.03 3.36
CA ILE A 110 5.83 11.30 3.52
C ILE A 110 4.43 11.00 4.08
N ILE A 111 4.23 11.32 5.37
CA ILE A 111 2.92 11.27 6.02
C ILE A 111 2.09 12.47 5.52
N LEU A 112 0.90 12.19 4.97
CA LEU A 112 -0.03 13.21 4.48
C LEU A 112 -1.20 13.39 5.46
N ASP A 113 -1.60 14.63 5.69
CA ASP A 113 -2.75 14.97 6.52
C ASP A 113 -4.03 15.02 5.68
N LYS A 114 -5.15 14.55 6.24
CA LYS A 114 -6.47 14.57 5.58
C LYS A 114 -7.22 15.87 5.84
N ILE A 115 -7.80 16.45 4.80
CA ILE A 115 -8.67 17.64 4.88
C ILE A 115 -9.97 17.41 4.10
N THR A 116 -11.02 18.14 4.49
CA THR A 116 -12.32 18.12 3.79
C THR A 116 -12.67 19.53 3.34
N ILE A 117 -12.82 19.73 2.04
CA ILE A 117 -13.21 21.01 1.43
C ILE A 117 -14.41 20.75 0.52
N ASN A 118 -15.52 21.49 0.70
CA ASN A 118 -16.76 21.30 -0.06
C ASN A 118 -17.27 19.84 -0.07
N SER A 119 -17.15 19.14 1.07
CA SER A 119 -17.51 17.72 1.22
C SER A 119 -16.66 16.73 0.41
N ILE A 120 -15.55 17.16 -0.19
CA ILE A 120 -14.58 16.32 -0.88
C ILE A 120 -13.34 16.16 0.01
N ASN A 121 -12.82 14.93 0.09
CA ASN A 121 -11.62 14.62 0.86
C ASN A 121 -10.36 14.83 0.01
N TYR A 122 -9.37 15.48 0.61
CA TYR A 122 -8.04 15.68 0.04
C TYR A 122 -6.96 15.29 1.06
N TYR A 123 -5.75 15.10 0.56
CA TYR A 123 -4.57 14.79 1.36
C TYR A 123 -3.50 15.83 1.08
N TYR A 124 -2.82 16.37 2.09
CA TYR A 124 -1.81 17.40 1.86
C TYR A 124 -0.53 17.16 2.66
N GLU A 125 0.57 17.65 2.12
CA GLU A 125 1.86 17.69 2.81
C GLU A 125 1.83 18.81 3.86
N ASN A 126 1.93 18.47 5.14
CA ASN A 126 1.98 19.45 6.23
C ASN A 126 3.38 20.10 6.34
N LYS A 127 3.75 20.83 5.30
CA LYS A 127 5.00 21.60 5.14
C LYS A 127 4.66 22.96 4.54
N ASP A 128 5.57 23.93 4.68
CA ASP A 128 5.45 25.22 4.01
C ASP A 128 5.43 25.02 2.48
N ASN A 129 4.34 25.39 1.81
CA ASN A 129 4.09 25.13 0.38
C ASN A 129 3.86 23.65 0.01
N GLY A 130 3.23 22.88 0.90
CA GLY A 130 2.89 21.48 0.64
C GLY A 130 1.91 21.28 -0.50
N ARG A 131 2.01 20.16 -1.21
CA ARG A 131 1.06 19.80 -2.27
C ARG A 131 -0.23 19.24 -1.69
N ILE A 132 -1.35 19.49 -2.38
CA ILE A 132 -2.65 18.89 -2.10
C ILE A 132 -2.94 17.86 -3.18
N PHE A 133 -3.32 16.66 -2.77
CA PHE A 133 -3.61 15.51 -3.58
C PHE A 133 -5.07 15.11 -3.46
N ASP A 134 -5.64 14.62 -4.55
CA ASP A 134 -6.92 13.92 -4.54
C ASP A 134 -6.77 12.46 -4.04
N VAL A 135 -7.88 11.74 -4.01
CA VAL A 135 -7.92 10.31 -3.65
C VAL A 135 -7.13 9.40 -4.60
N ASN A 136 -6.78 9.89 -5.80
CA ASN A 136 -6.01 9.17 -6.82
C ASN A 136 -4.53 9.58 -6.83
N SER A 137 -4.07 10.29 -5.79
CA SER A 137 -2.69 10.81 -5.70
C SER A 137 -2.32 11.81 -6.80
N LYS A 138 -3.30 12.44 -7.44
CA LYS A 138 -3.08 13.53 -8.40
C LYS A 138 -2.98 14.86 -7.65
N VAL A 139 -1.97 15.66 -7.98
CA VAL A 139 -1.86 17.03 -7.45
C VAL A 139 -3.02 17.87 -7.98
N VAL A 140 -3.79 18.42 -7.05
CA VAL A 140 -4.99 19.25 -7.30
C VAL A 140 -4.90 20.62 -6.63
N GLY A 141 -3.82 20.90 -5.90
CA GLY A 141 -3.67 22.17 -5.22
C GLY A 141 -2.37 22.32 -4.45
N GLU A 142 -2.27 23.43 -3.72
CA GLU A 142 -1.16 23.76 -2.84
C GLU A 142 -1.66 24.35 -1.51
N TYR A 143 -0.95 24.01 -0.43
CA TYR A 143 -1.11 24.58 0.89
C TYR A 143 -0.09 25.70 1.07
N LYS A 144 -0.55 26.96 1.00
CA LYS A 144 0.30 28.14 1.03
C LYS A 144 -0.28 29.20 1.96
N ASN A 145 0.58 29.84 2.77
CA ASN A 145 0.17 30.87 3.72
C ASN A 145 -0.95 30.44 4.69
N LYS A 146 -0.94 29.16 5.11
CA LYS A 146 -1.99 28.55 5.94
C LYS A 146 -3.37 28.45 5.27
N ILE A 147 -3.43 28.53 3.96
CA ILE A 147 -4.66 28.42 3.15
C ILE A 147 -4.50 27.24 2.18
N HIS A 148 -5.58 26.48 2.03
CA HIS A 148 -5.66 25.38 1.06
C HIS A 148 -6.23 25.93 -0.25
N ASN A 149 -5.41 25.97 -1.30
CA ASN A 149 -5.81 26.42 -2.63
C ASN A 149 -5.98 25.21 -3.54
N ILE A 150 -7.22 24.91 -3.94
CA ILE A 150 -7.54 23.85 -4.91
C ILE A 150 -7.69 24.52 -6.28
N ILE A 151 -7.08 23.92 -7.32
CA ILE A 151 -7.07 24.39 -8.71
C ILE A 151 -8.20 23.71 -9.49
#